data_AF-A0A959NP39-F1
#
_entry.id   AF-A0A959NP39-F1
#
_cell.length_a   1.000
_cell.length_b   1.000
_cell.length_c   1.000
_cell.angle_alpha   90.00
_cell.angle_beta   90.00
_cell.angle_gamma   90.00
#
_symmetry.space_group_name_H-M   'P 1'
#
loop_
_entity.id
_entity.type
_entity.pdbx_description
1 polymer ?
#
loop_
_entity_poly.entity_id
_entity_poly.type
_entity_poly.pdbx_seq_one_letter_code
_entity_poly.pdbx_strand_id
1 'polypeptide(L)'
;PEDDIQNPELNLGTGTLDRKFWAPVIDRFITDSRTYNFMGRNIDVRENIKFKGGYLARWIHQKYPKSVCSLSIEFRKFFMDEWTGLPNPEIINEIGNMLNFSLKGVLEELQNFKTN
;
A
#
# COMPACT_ATOMS: atom_id res chain seq x y z
N PRO A 1 8.27 -16.41 14.97
CA PRO A 1 7.96 -15.87 13.62
C PRO A 1 6.46 -15.98 13.35
N GLU A 2 5.82 -14.90 12.88
CA GLU A 2 4.42 -14.97 12.44
C GLU A 2 4.30 -15.79 11.14
N ASP A 3 3.12 -16.38 10.93
CA ASP A 3 2.83 -17.17 9.72
C ASP A 3 2.77 -16.25 8.48
N ASP A 4 3.59 -16.56 7.47
CA ASP A 4 3.65 -15.85 6.20
C ASP A 4 2.28 -15.83 5.48
N ILE A 5 1.43 -16.83 5.70
CA ILE A 5 0.08 -16.89 5.10
C ILE A 5 -0.76 -15.68 5.53
N GLN A 6 -0.61 -15.19 6.76
CA GLN A 6 -1.41 -14.08 7.29
C GLN A 6 -0.63 -12.77 7.41
N ASN A 7 0.61 -12.74 6.91
CA ASN A 7 1.54 -11.64 7.17
C ASN A 7 2.33 -11.25 5.90
N PRO A 8 1.68 -10.61 4.91
CA PRO A 8 2.36 -10.13 3.72
C PRO A 8 3.44 -9.10 4.04
N GLU A 9 4.37 -8.91 3.12
CA GLU A 9 5.40 -7.87 3.24
C GLU A 9 4.79 -6.47 3.14
N LEU A 10 3.80 -6.27 2.27
CA LEU A 10 2.95 -5.09 2.20
C LEU A 10 1.49 -5.52 2.29
N ASN A 11 0.80 -5.11 3.36
CA ASN A 11 -0.65 -5.19 3.45
C ASN A 11 -1.26 -3.83 3.07
N LEU A 12 -2.11 -3.82 2.05
CA LEU A 12 -2.93 -2.65 1.70
C LEU A 12 -4.33 -2.79 2.31
N GLY A 13 -4.65 -1.92 3.26
CA GLY A 13 -5.96 -1.84 3.90
C GLY A 13 -6.91 -0.92 3.15
N THR A 14 -7.93 -1.50 2.52
CA THR A 14 -8.94 -0.78 1.71
C THR A 14 -10.37 -1.05 2.18
N GLY A 15 -10.56 -1.83 3.25
CA GLY A 15 -11.89 -2.27 3.70
C GLY A 15 -12.84 -1.15 4.14
N THR A 16 -12.36 0.08 4.30
CA THR A 16 -13.18 1.27 4.60
C THR A 16 -13.44 2.16 3.40
N LEU A 17 -12.87 1.82 2.24
CA LEU A 17 -12.94 2.57 0.99
C LEU A 17 -14.09 2.03 0.13
N ASP A 18 -14.72 2.87 -0.70
CA ASP A 18 -15.55 2.39 -1.82
C ASP A 18 -14.62 1.74 -2.86
N ARG A 19 -14.33 0.46 -2.64
CA ARG A 19 -13.36 -0.29 -3.43
C ARG A 19 -13.73 -0.40 -4.90
N LYS A 20 -15.03 -0.37 -5.24
CA LYS A 20 -15.49 -0.39 -6.63
C LYS A 20 -15.21 0.94 -7.30
N PHE A 21 -15.58 2.05 -6.66
CA PHE A 21 -15.32 3.38 -7.21
C PHE A 21 -13.82 3.63 -7.39
N TRP A 22 -13.00 3.29 -6.40
CA TRP A 22 -11.56 3.54 -6.42
C TRP A 22 -10.73 2.43 -7.08
N ALA A 23 -11.37 1.44 -7.71
CA ALA A 23 -10.68 0.26 -8.22
C ALA A 23 -9.45 0.59 -9.10
N PRO A 24 -9.53 1.50 -10.09
CA PRO A 24 -8.38 1.81 -10.94
C PRO A 24 -7.14 2.24 -10.15
N VAL A 25 -7.31 3.12 -9.16
CA VAL A 25 -6.20 3.61 -8.32
C VAL A 25 -5.61 2.50 -7.46
N ILE A 26 -6.47 1.70 -6.81
CA ILE A 26 -6.02 0.63 -5.92
C ILE A 26 -5.31 -0.48 -6.69
N ASP A 27 -5.91 -0.93 -7.79
CA ASP A 27 -5.37 -2.01 -8.61
C ASP A 27 -4.05 -1.59 -9.26
N ARG A 28 -3.93 -0.31 -9.67
CA ARG A 28 -2.69 0.24 -10.20
C ARG A 28 -1.57 0.28 -9.14
N PHE A 29 -1.86 0.78 -7.94
CA PHE A 29 -0.88 0.79 -6.84
C PHE A 29 -0.37 -0.62 -6.51
N ILE A 30 -1.28 -1.61 -6.40
CA ILE A 30 -0.92 -3.01 -6.11
C ILE A 30 -0.05 -3.57 -7.23
N THR A 31 -0.44 -3.35 -8.50
CA THR A 31 0.28 -3.88 -9.66
C THR A 31 1.67 -3.28 -9.78
N ASP A 32 1.80 -1.95 -9.69
CA ASP A 32 3.08 -1.27 -9.80
C ASP A 32 4.00 -1.67 -8.64
N SER A 33 3.46 -1.79 -7.41
CA SER A 33 4.24 -2.25 -6.25
C SER A 33 4.72 -3.70 -6.39
N ARG A 34 3.90 -4.60 -6.95
CA ARG A 34 4.28 -6.00 -7.20
C ARG A 34 5.29 -6.15 -8.33
N THR A 35 5.26 -5.28 -9.33
CA THR A 35 6.15 -5.37 -10.51
C THR A 35 7.50 -4.68 -10.29
N TYR A 36 7.57 -3.78 -9.33
CA TYR A 36 8.83 -3.17 -8.91
C TYR A 36 9.87 -4.24 -8.52
N ASN A 37 11.09 -4.07 -9.03
CA ASN A 37 12.24 -4.90 -8.67
C ASN A 37 12.85 -4.38 -7.37
N PHE A 38 12.44 -4.98 -6.26
CA PHE A 38 12.94 -4.70 -4.92
C PHE A 38 14.18 -5.54 -4.64
N MET A 39 15.37 -4.96 -4.80
CA MET A 39 16.65 -5.63 -4.53
C MET A 39 16.82 -7.01 -5.21
N GLY A 40 16.35 -7.15 -6.46
CA GLY A 40 16.47 -8.40 -7.25
C GLY A 40 15.27 -9.33 -7.17
N ARG A 41 14.19 -8.94 -6.48
CA ARG A 41 12.94 -9.73 -6.38
C ARG A 41 11.70 -8.84 -6.40
N ASN A 42 10.53 -9.45 -6.47
CA ASN A 42 9.26 -8.78 -6.22
C ASN A 42 8.82 -8.96 -4.76
N ILE A 43 8.08 -7.99 -4.23
CA ILE A 43 7.56 -8.05 -2.86
C ILE A 43 6.16 -8.67 -2.80
N ASP A 44 5.85 -9.34 -1.69
CA ASP A 44 4.51 -9.87 -1.42
C ASP A 44 3.56 -8.74 -0.99
N VAL A 45 2.81 -8.21 -1.96
CA VAL A 45 1.74 -7.24 -1.72
C VAL A 45 0.40 -7.95 -1.69
N ARG A 46 -0.37 -7.79 -0.60
CA ARG A 46 -1.74 -8.32 -0.50
C ARG A 46 -2.70 -7.31 0.11
N GLU A 47 -3.98 -7.47 -0.20
CA GLU A 47 -5.03 -6.54 0.20
C GLU A 47 -5.86 -7.14 1.33
N ASN A 48 -6.06 -6.38 2.42
CA ASN A 48 -6.98 -6.70 3.52
C ASN A 48 -6.73 -8.04 4.26
N ILE A 49 -5.48 -8.52 4.33
CA ILE A 49 -5.13 -9.78 5.01
C ILE A 49 -5.06 -9.57 6.53
N LYS A 50 -4.08 -8.80 6.99
CA LYS A 50 -3.84 -8.55 8.42
C LYS A 50 -4.62 -7.35 8.92
N PHE A 51 -4.72 -6.34 8.06
CA PHE A 51 -5.30 -5.05 8.38
C PHE A 51 -6.16 -4.53 7.23
N LYS A 52 -7.32 -3.96 7.56
CA LYS A 52 -8.32 -3.51 6.56
C LYS A 52 -8.50 -2.00 6.51
N GLY A 53 -7.56 -1.26 7.09
CA GLY A 53 -7.66 0.18 7.33
C GLY A 53 -8.11 0.51 8.75
N GLY A 54 -7.93 1.78 9.13
CA GLY A 54 -8.13 2.27 10.49
C GLY A 54 -9.26 3.29 10.64
N TYR A 55 -9.39 3.83 11.86
CA TYR A 55 -10.38 4.84 12.18
C TYR A 55 -10.25 6.10 11.31
N LEU A 56 -9.03 6.62 11.13
CA LEU A 56 -8.79 7.83 10.33
C LEU A 56 -9.23 7.65 8.87
N ALA A 57 -8.78 6.58 8.22
CA ALA A 57 -9.19 6.27 6.85
C ALA A 57 -10.72 6.14 6.73
N ARG A 58 -11.36 5.45 7.68
CA ARG A 58 -12.83 5.34 7.72
C ARG A 58 -13.50 6.71 7.81
N TRP A 59 -13.04 7.56 8.72
CA TRP A 59 -13.59 8.90 8.90
C TRP A 59 -13.43 9.75 7.62
N ILE A 60 -12.25 9.70 6.98
CA ILE A 60 -11.99 10.41 5.72
C ILE A 60 -12.95 9.92 4.63
N HIS A 61 -13.08 8.61 4.43
CA HIS A 61 -13.93 8.05 3.37
C HIS A 61 -15.41 8.35 3.58
N GLN A 62 -15.86 8.45 4.84
CA GLN A 62 -17.23 8.86 5.17
C GLN A 62 -17.44 10.37 4.98
N LYS A 63 -16.46 11.19 5.31
CA LYS A 63 -16.57 12.66 5.24
C LYS A 63 -16.40 13.19 3.82
N TYR A 64 -15.51 12.59 3.04
CA TYR A 64 -15.15 12.99 1.67
C TYR A 64 -15.28 11.82 0.70
N PRO A 65 -16.46 11.19 0.60
CA PRO A 65 -16.66 10.05 -0.27
C PRO A 65 -16.38 10.46 -1.71
N LYS A 66 -15.65 9.62 -2.45
CA LYS A 66 -15.28 9.84 -3.86
C LYS A 66 -14.43 11.09 -4.15
N SER A 67 -14.07 11.88 -3.13
CA SER A 67 -13.17 13.02 -3.27
C SER A 67 -11.77 12.73 -2.73
N VAL A 68 -11.65 11.84 -1.73
CA VAL A 68 -10.37 11.45 -1.13
C VAL A 68 -10.23 9.94 -1.11
N CYS A 69 -9.11 9.44 -1.64
CA CYS A 69 -8.67 8.05 -1.53
C CYS A 69 -7.53 7.96 -0.50
N SER A 70 -7.83 7.52 0.72
CA SER A 70 -6.81 7.35 1.77
C SER A 70 -6.35 5.89 1.83
N LEU A 71 -5.14 5.63 1.34
CA LEU A 71 -4.53 4.30 1.38
C LEU A 71 -3.96 4.02 2.77
N SER A 72 -4.35 2.89 3.36
CA SER A 72 -3.75 2.40 4.59
C SER A 72 -2.68 1.36 4.25
N ILE A 73 -1.41 1.73 4.32
CA ILE A 73 -0.28 0.86 3.95
C ILE A 73 0.41 0.38 5.22
N GLU A 74 0.59 -0.93 5.35
CA GLU A 74 1.35 -1.56 6.43
C GLU A 74 2.47 -2.41 5.82
N PHE A 75 3.71 -2.18 6.28
CA PHE A 75 4.84 -3.05 5.97
C PHE A 75 5.12 -3.98 7.14
N ARG A 76 5.33 -5.26 6.86
CA ARG A 76 5.97 -6.16 7.83
C ARG A 76 7.37 -5.63 8.15
N LYS A 77 7.85 -5.87 9.36
CA LYS A 77 9.11 -5.32 9.89
C LYS A 77 10.39 -5.94 9.29
N PHE A 78 10.36 -6.42 8.04
CA PHE A 78 11.55 -6.96 7.35
C PHE A 78 12.64 -5.89 7.11
N PHE A 79 12.30 -4.60 7.29
CA PHE A 79 13.21 -3.47 7.19
C PHE A 79 13.96 -3.17 8.48
N MET A 80 13.81 -3.97 9.55
CA MET A 80 14.48 -3.76 10.82
C MET A 80 14.73 -5.08 11.57
N ASP A 81 15.63 -5.05 12.53
CA ASP A 81 15.71 -6.11 13.55
C ASP A 81 14.64 -5.86 14.62
N GLU A 82 13.71 -6.81 14.78
CA GLU A 82 12.55 -6.65 15.67
C GLU A 82 12.88 -6.68 17.16
N TRP A 83 14.04 -7.23 17.54
CA TRP A 83 14.43 -7.39 18.94
C TRP A 83 15.23 -6.19 19.45
N THR A 84 16.14 -5.69 18.63
CA THR A 84 16.99 -4.53 18.92
C THR A 84 16.31 -3.22 18.56
N GLY A 85 15.32 -3.26 17.65
CA GLY A 85 14.67 -2.06 17.13
C GLY A 85 15.48 -1.31 16.07
N LEU A 86 16.63 -1.84 15.65
CA LEU A 86 17.53 -1.16 14.72
C LEU A 86 17.02 -1.29 13.27
N PRO A 87 16.77 -0.17 12.56
CA PRO A 87 16.35 -0.21 11.17
C PRO A 87 17.52 -0.56 10.24
N ASN A 88 17.20 -1.20 9.11
CA ASN A 88 18.09 -1.34 7.96
C ASN A 88 17.82 -0.16 7.00
N PRO A 89 18.74 0.82 6.89
CA PRO A 89 18.52 2.01 6.07
C PRO A 89 18.40 1.73 4.58
N GLU A 90 19.08 0.70 4.06
CA GLU A 90 19.03 0.33 2.64
C GLU A 90 17.63 -0.17 2.27
N ILE A 91 17.04 -1.03 3.11
CA ILE A 91 15.68 -1.53 2.89
C ILE A 91 14.64 -0.41 3.01
N ILE A 92 14.81 0.51 3.97
CA ILE A 92 13.90 1.66 4.12
C ILE A 92 13.97 2.57 2.88
N ASN A 93 15.17 2.85 2.38
CA ASN A 93 15.34 3.64 1.16
C ASN A 93 14.67 2.94 -0.03
N GLU A 94 14.81 1.62 -0.14
CA GLU A 94 14.20 0.87 -1.21
C GLU A 94 12.66 0.84 -1.12
N ILE A 95 12.10 0.77 0.09
CA ILE A 95 10.66 0.96 0.31
C ILE A 95 10.23 2.33 -0.22
N GLY A 96 10.99 3.39 0.06
CA GLY A 96 10.76 4.73 -0.47
C GLY A 96 10.79 4.77 -2.01
N ASN A 97 11.78 4.13 -2.62
CA ASN A 97 11.92 4.04 -4.08
C ASN A 97 10.72 3.31 -4.72
N MET A 98 10.30 2.20 -4.14
CA MET A 98 9.13 1.44 -4.59
C MET A 98 7.85 2.26 -4.49
N LEU A 99 7.63 2.95 -3.38
CA LEU A 99 6.45 3.82 -3.20
C LEU A 99 6.45 4.95 -4.23
N ASN A 100 7.61 5.59 -4.47
CA ASN A 100 7.76 6.60 -5.51
C ASN A 100 7.51 6.05 -6.92
N PHE A 101 7.94 4.83 -7.20
CA PHE A 101 7.66 4.16 -8.47
C PHE A 101 6.14 3.96 -8.67
N SER A 102 5.44 3.44 -7.66
CA SER A 102 3.99 3.22 -7.70
C SER A 102 3.17 4.52 -7.80
N LEU A 103 3.71 5.63 -7.32
CA LEU A 103 3.05 6.94 -7.35
C LEU A 103 2.76 7.40 -8.78
N LYS A 104 3.63 7.06 -9.74
CA LYS A 104 3.44 7.45 -11.15
C LYS A 104 2.12 6.91 -11.69
N GLY A 105 1.88 5.60 -11.56
CA GLY A 105 0.64 4.99 -12.05
C GLY A 105 -0.58 5.47 -11.29
N VAL A 106 -0.47 5.65 -9.98
CA VAL A 106 -1.55 6.24 -9.17
C VAL A 106 -1.95 7.63 -9.67
N LEU A 107 -0.99 8.50 -9.97
CA LEU A 107 -1.26 9.85 -10.47
C LEU A 107 -1.91 9.83 -11.86
N GLU A 108 -1.50 8.90 -12.74
CA GLU A 108 -2.15 8.69 -14.05
C GLU A 108 -3.63 8.31 -13.88
N GLU A 109 -3.94 7.34 -13.01
CA GLU A 109 -5.35 6.96 -12.78
C GLU A 109 -6.15 8.10 -12.17
N LEU A 110 -5.59 8.85 -11.23
CA LEU A 110 -6.24 10.03 -10.65
C LEU A 110 -6.54 11.13 -11.68
N GLN A 111 -5.73 11.26 -12.73
CA GLN A 111 -6.03 12.18 -13.83
C GLN A 111 -7.22 11.69 -14.65
N ASN A 112 -7.33 10.38 -14.90
CA ASN A 112 -8.45 9.77 -15.61
C ASN A 112 -9.79 9.95 -14.87
N PHE A 113 -9.78 10.08 -13.53
CA PHE A 113 -10.98 10.43 -12.75
C PHE A 113 -11.48 11.86 -13.01
N LYS A 114 -10.61 12.80 -13.40
CA LYS A 114 -10.99 14.20 -13.63
C LYS A 114 -11.57 14.44 -15.02
N THR A 115 -11.28 13.55 -15.96
CA THR A 115 -11.73 13.64 -17.35
C THR A 115 -13.07 12.97 -17.62
N ASN A 116 -13.63 12.28 -16.63
CA ASN A 116 -14.97 11.67 -16.66
C ASN A 116 -15.96 12.51 -15.85
#